data_AF-K0KY54-F1
#
_entry.id   AF-K0KY54-F1
#
_cell.length_a   1.000
_cell.length_b   1.000
_cell.length_c   1.000
_cell.angle_alpha   90.00
_cell.angle_beta   90.00
_cell.angle_gamma   90.00
#
_symmetry.space_group_name_H-M   'P 1'
#
loop_
_entity.id
_entity.type
_entity.pdbx_description
1 polymer ?
#
loop_
_entity_poly.entity_id
_entity_poly.type
_entity_poly.pdbx_seq_one_letter_code
_entity_poly.pdbx_strand_id
1 'polypeptide(L)'
;MKLLQLFIITSVLTFETSALKGFNKRAWDYGTSDITNYFKNDKDESTKSSEEQQTKESPIPEEPKLSPCSSTNPLTGGFFDLSELSSINQENIVAWSAKGHDYNKNFTLGVCSSPLKPNVEVNNNFDGHFAKYQINSSEVGGFYVDEFGDKFSIGNFNSTPVFRGRKLTLSYHNGSYCPNGIDKKSTLLSFICDREILSKATVSFVGVLHDCDYFFEVRTVHACPTAQKADNLALIWIFLFM
;
A
#
# COMPACT_ATOMS: atom_id res chain seq x y z
N MET A 1 12.86 -36.35 47.59
CA MET A 1 14.28 -36.31 48.05
C MET A 1 15.13 -36.11 46.82
N LYS A 2 15.34 -34.90 46.26
CA LYS A 2 15.85 -33.66 46.86
C LYS A 2 17.17 -33.87 47.62
N LEU A 3 18.21 -33.23 47.08
CA LEU A 3 19.33 -32.58 47.77
C LEU A 3 20.34 -33.46 48.50
N LEU A 4 21.53 -33.62 47.89
CA LEU A 4 22.81 -33.03 48.31
C LEU A 4 23.88 -33.64 47.36
N GLN A 5 24.42 -32.95 46.35
CA GLN A 5 25.39 -31.83 46.44
C GLN A 5 26.41 -32.10 47.56
N LEU A 6 27.71 -32.13 47.32
CA LEU A 6 28.55 -31.00 46.89
C LEU A 6 29.98 -31.53 47.09
N PHE A 7 30.90 -31.41 46.13
CA PHE A 7 32.37 -31.49 46.27
C PHE A 7 32.93 -32.03 44.96
N ILE A 8 32.95 -31.22 43.90
CA ILE A 8 34.16 -30.88 43.12
C ILE A 8 33.84 -29.53 42.47
N ILE A 9 33.80 -28.49 43.31
CA ILE A 9 34.10 -27.12 42.90
C ILE A 9 35.47 -26.87 43.52
N THR A 10 36.50 -26.59 42.70
CA THR A 10 37.68 -25.71 42.97
C THR A 10 38.95 -26.21 42.28
N SER A 11 39.20 -25.68 41.07
CA SER A 11 40.50 -25.52 40.37
C SER A 11 40.16 -25.40 38.87
N VAL A 12 40.40 -24.34 38.12
CA VAL A 12 41.15 -23.10 38.27
C VAL A 12 40.48 -22.08 37.33
N LEU A 13 40.10 -20.92 37.87
CA LEU A 13 39.94 -19.68 37.10
C LEU A 13 41.35 -19.13 36.84
N THR A 14 41.67 -18.79 35.60
CA THR A 14 42.48 -17.64 35.12
C THR A 14 43.19 -17.98 33.80
N PHE A 15 43.44 -16.92 33.02
CA PHE A 15 44.10 -16.84 31.71
C PHE A 15 43.21 -17.09 30.48
N GLU A 16 43.18 -16.26 29.44
CA GLU A 16 43.58 -14.86 29.26
C GLU A 16 42.95 -14.45 27.92
N THR A 17 42.41 -13.25 27.86
CA THR A 17 41.92 -12.63 26.62
C THR A 17 43.11 -12.26 25.74
N SER A 18 43.24 -12.84 24.54
CA SER A 18 43.99 -12.26 23.41
C SER A 18 43.83 -13.05 22.12
N ALA A 19 43.78 -12.30 21.01
CA ALA A 19 44.00 -12.72 19.62
C ALA A 19 42.82 -13.31 18.82
N LEU A 20 42.00 -12.43 18.24
CA LEU A 20 41.68 -12.46 16.79
C LEU A 20 41.51 -11.01 16.31
N LYS A 21 42.63 -10.35 16.03
CA LYS A 21 42.70 -9.05 15.36
C LYS A 21 43.00 -9.34 13.89
N GLY A 22 42.07 -8.96 13.00
CA GLY A 22 42.33 -8.92 11.56
C GLY A 22 41.32 -9.67 10.72
N PHE A 23 40.19 -9.03 10.42
CA PHE A 23 39.56 -9.22 9.11
C PHE A 23 38.97 -7.90 8.64
N ASN A 24 39.41 -7.52 7.45
CA ASN A 24 39.22 -6.24 6.79
C ASN A 24 37.74 -6.04 6.43
N LYS A 25 37.10 -5.01 6.98
CA LYS A 25 35.80 -4.55 6.49
C LYS A 25 36.03 -3.86 5.14
N ARG A 26 35.74 -4.55 4.04
CA ARG A 26 35.53 -3.88 2.75
C ARG A 26 34.18 -3.18 2.81
N ALA A 27 34.23 -1.87 3.01
CA ALA A 27 33.11 -0.97 2.77
C ALA A 27 32.86 -0.90 1.26
N TRP A 28 31.60 -0.96 0.85
CA TRP A 28 31.18 -0.58 -0.49
C TRP A 28 31.20 0.94 -0.57
N ASP A 29 32.10 1.46 -1.38
CA ASP A 29 32.28 2.88 -1.70
C ASP A 29 31.24 3.27 -2.75
N TYR A 30 30.18 3.96 -2.33
CA TYR A 30 29.40 4.80 -3.23
C TYR A 30 29.90 6.22 -3.03
N GLY A 31 30.64 6.72 -4.01
CA GLY A 31 31.27 8.03 -4.00
C GLY A 31 30.26 9.14 -3.75
N THR A 32 30.40 9.80 -2.60
CA THR A 32 29.83 11.12 -2.32
C THR A 32 30.93 11.99 -1.71
N SER A 33 31.72 12.61 -2.57
CA SER A 33 32.59 13.72 -2.19
C SER A 33 32.44 14.79 -3.26
N ASP A 34 31.50 15.73 -3.06
CA ASP A 34 31.56 17.10 -3.59
C ASP A 34 30.35 17.95 -3.15
N ILE A 35 30.02 17.99 -1.86
CA ILE A 35 29.05 18.98 -1.33
C ILE A 35 29.54 19.68 -0.04
N THR A 36 30.57 19.16 0.63
CA THR A 36 31.04 19.73 1.91
C THR A 36 31.89 21.00 1.78
N ASN A 37 32.23 21.44 0.57
CA ASN A 37 32.93 22.72 0.34
C ASN A 37 32.00 23.91 0.09
N TYR A 38 30.68 23.71 0.01
CA TYR A 38 29.72 24.83 -0.18
C TYR A 38 29.15 25.41 1.12
N PHE A 39 29.39 24.79 2.28
CA PHE A 39 28.76 25.19 3.56
C PHE A 39 29.68 25.96 4.52
N LYS A 40 30.82 26.46 4.06
CA LYS A 40 31.81 27.11 4.96
C LYS A 40 31.94 28.62 4.87
N ASN A 41 31.17 29.30 4.01
CA ASN A 41 31.42 30.72 3.72
C ASN A 41 30.28 31.69 4.07
N ASP A 42 29.34 31.35 4.96
CA ASP A 42 28.35 32.34 5.41
C ASP A 42 28.13 32.29 6.93
N LYS A 43 29.14 32.75 7.65
CA LYS A 43 28.97 33.35 8.98
C LYS A 43 29.90 34.55 9.05
N ASP A 44 29.37 35.72 8.70
CA ASP A 44 29.57 36.92 9.51
C ASP A 44 28.54 38.01 9.12
N GLU A 45 28.00 38.61 10.18
CA GLU A 45 27.43 39.96 10.25
C GLU A 45 25.98 40.23 9.78
N SER A 46 25.07 40.15 10.76
CA SER A 46 23.77 40.81 10.75
C SER A 46 23.91 42.33 10.72
N THR A 47 23.08 43.04 9.95
CA THR A 47 22.10 44.05 10.41
C THR A 47 21.55 44.86 9.21
N LYS A 48 20.26 45.21 9.29
CA LYS A 48 19.52 46.30 8.62
C LYS A 48 18.65 46.00 7.38
N SER A 49 17.35 45.90 7.67
CA SER A 49 16.22 46.62 7.04
C SER A 49 16.02 46.61 5.52
N SER A 50 14.86 46.04 5.13
CA SER A 50 13.92 46.47 4.08
C SER A 50 14.42 46.61 2.64
N GLU A 51 14.09 45.62 1.80
CA GLU A 51 13.36 45.74 0.51
C GLU A 51 13.40 44.38 -0.21
N GLU A 52 12.26 43.67 -0.23
CA GLU A 52 12.10 42.42 -1.01
C GLU A 52 11.86 42.78 -2.49
N GLN A 53 12.89 42.60 -3.33
CA GLN A 53 12.71 42.54 -4.78
C GLN A 53 12.27 41.14 -5.20
N GLN A 54 10.99 41.08 -5.54
CA GLN A 54 10.25 39.93 -6.04
C GLN A 54 10.81 39.44 -7.39
N THR A 55 11.58 38.35 -7.37
CA THR A 55 11.92 37.62 -8.61
C THR A 55 10.77 36.67 -8.94
N LYS A 56 10.10 36.93 -10.05
CA LYS A 56 8.86 36.28 -10.49
C LYS A 56 9.17 34.90 -11.09
N GLU A 57 9.11 33.86 -10.27
CA GLU A 57 9.11 32.47 -10.74
C GLU A 57 7.74 32.15 -11.37
N SER A 58 7.77 31.58 -12.58
CA SER A 58 6.57 31.25 -13.34
C SER A 58 5.86 30.04 -12.70
N PRO A 59 4.53 30.05 -12.50
CA PRO A 59 3.84 28.93 -11.87
C PRO A 59 3.90 27.69 -12.76
N ILE A 60 4.47 26.60 -12.23
CA ILE A 60 4.24 25.24 -12.74
C ILE A 60 2.73 24.97 -12.57
N PRO A 61 2.00 24.54 -13.62
CA PRO A 61 0.58 24.24 -13.49
C PRO A 61 0.39 23.13 -12.44
N GLU A 62 -0.29 23.43 -11.33
CA GLU A 62 -0.69 22.41 -10.36
C GLU A 62 -1.60 21.40 -11.07
N GLU A 63 -1.18 20.14 -11.10
CA GLU A 63 -1.96 19.05 -11.66
C GLU A 63 -3.30 18.94 -10.91
N PRO A 64 -4.45 18.86 -11.61
CA PRO A 64 -5.76 18.83 -10.96
C PRO A 64 -5.87 17.62 -10.04
N LYS A 65 -6.15 17.88 -8.75
CA LYS A 65 -6.30 16.83 -7.73
C LYS A 65 -7.52 15.98 -8.05
N LEU A 66 -7.29 14.72 -8.41
CA LEU A 66 -8.34 13.75 -8.73
C LEU A 66 -9.15 13.36 -7.47
N SER A 67 -10.41 12.99 -7.67
CA SER A 67 -11.25 12.43 -6.60
C SER A 67 -10.73 11.06 -6.15
N PRO A 68 -10.98 10.65 -4.89
CA PRO A 68 -10.65 9.30 -4.43
C PRO A 68 -11.28 8.25 -5.34
N CYS A 69 -10.55 7.15 -5.56
CA CYS A 69 -10.95 6.03 -6.42
C CYS A 69 -11.04 6.35 -7.92
N SER A 70 -10.39 7.43 -8.37
CA SER A 70 -10.35 7.84 -9.78
C SER A 70 -8.93 7.93 -10.34
N SER A 71 -8.80 7.79 -11.66
CA SER A 71 -7.52 7.92 -12.37
C SER A 71 -7.73 8.46 -13.78
N THR A 72 -6.73 9.17 -14.30
CA THR A 72 -6.68 9.59 -15.71
C THR A 72 -5.59 8.81 -16.42
N ASN A 73 -5.91 8.26 -17.59
CA ASN A 73 -4.94 7.56 -18.41
C ASN A 73 -3.95 8.56 -19.02
N PRO A 74 -2.65 8.46 -18.74
CA PRO A 74 -1.67 9.45 -19.19
C PRO A 74 -1.44 9.47 -20.71
N LEU A 75 -1.79 8.40 -21.43
CA LEU A 75 -1.61 8.28 -22.87
C LEU A 75 -2.80 8.79 -23.67
N THR A 76 -4.02 8.63 -23.14
CA THR A 76 -5.27 8.93 -23.86
C THR A 76 -6.04 10.10 -23.27
N GLY A 77 -5.71 10.54 -22.05
CA GLY A 77 -6.49 11.51 -21.29
C GLY A 77 -7.86 11.00 -20.82
N GLY A 78 -8.19 9.73 -21.06
CA GLY A 78 -9.46 9.15 -20.62
C GLY A 78 -9.54 9.10 -19.09
N PHE A 79 -10.71 9.44 -18.54
CA PHE A 79 -10.95 9.44 -17.10
C PHE A 79 -11.69 8.17 -16.66
N PHE A 80 -11.33 7.65 -15.50
CA PHE A 80 -11.83 6.40 -14.96
C PHE A 80 -12.23 6.63 -13.51
N ASP A 81 -13.47 6.32 -13.18
CA ASP A 81 -14.05 6.48 -11.84
C ASP A 81 -14.53 5.11 -11.35
N LEU A 82 -13.86 4.58 -10.33
CA LEU A 82 -14.18 3.29 -9.72
C LEU A 82 -15.00 3.45 -8.42
N SER A 83 -15.44 4.67 -8.08
CA SER A 83 -16.13 4.95 -6.81
C SER A 83 -17.42 4.15 -6.63
N GLU A 84 -18.13 3.83 -7.70
CA GLU A 84 -19.32 2.95 -7.69
C GLU A 84 -19.02 1.51 -7.27
N LEU A 85 -17.75 1.08 -7.33
CA LEU A 85 -17.30 -0.22 -6.84
C LEU A 85 -16.92 -0.21 -5.36
N SER A 86 -16.94 0.97 -4.74
CA SER A 86 -16.48 1.23 -3.37
C SER A 86 -17.65 1.55 -2.44
N SER A 87 -17.37 1.51 -1.15
CA SER A 87 -18.29 1.95 -0.10
C SER A 87 -18.24 3.47 0.15
N ILE A 88 -17.41 4.24 -0.57
CA ILE A 88 -17.13 5.67 -0.27
C ILE A 88 -18.40 6.53 -0.27
N ASN A 89 -19.35 6.24 -1.18
CA ASN A 89 -20.60 6.97 -1.33
C ASN A 89 -21.82 6.10 -1.01
N GLN A 90 -21.63 4.99 -0.30
CA GLN A 90 -22.68 4.01 -0.05
C GLN A 90 -22.87 3.80 1.45
N GLU A 91 -24.13 3.73 1.89
CA GLU A 91 -24.46 3.42 3.29
C GLU A 91 -24.08 1.98 3.67
N ASN A 92 -24.02 1.09 2.68
CA ASN A 92 -23.72 -0.32 2.85
C ASN A 92 -22.30 -0.65 2.39
N ILE A 93 -21.71 -1.65 3.04
CA ILE A 93 -20.40 -2.19 2.64
C ILE A 93 -20.54 -2.89 1.30
N VAL A 94 -19.73 -2.45 0.33
CA VAL A 94 -19.54 -3.13 -0.94
C VAL A 94 -18.41 -4.14 -0.81
N ALA A 95 -18.70 -5.39 -1.11
CA ALA A 95 -17.74 -6.47 -1.08
C ALA A 95 -17.91 -7.36 -2.32
N TRP A 96 -16.78 -7.78 -2.88
CA TRP A 96 -16.70 -8.58 -4.09
C TRP A 96 -16.09 -9.93 -3.77
N SER A 97 -16.81 -11.00 -4.11
CA SER A 97 -16.34 -12.37 -3.89
C SER A 97 -15.59 -12.90 -5.10
N ALA A 98 -14.49 -13.60 -4.86
CA ALA A 98 -13.75 -14.37 -5.86
C ALA A 98 -13.44 -15.78 -5.33
N LYS A 99 -13.60 -16.80 -6.16
CA LYS A 99 -13.27 -18.19 -5.81
C LYS A 99 -11.95 -18.59 -6.45
N GLY A 100 -10.98 -19.01 -5.63
CA GLY A 100 -9.79 -19.70 -6.13
C GLY A 100 -10.06 -21.19 -6.19
N HIS A 101 -10.59 -21.67 -7.32
CA HIS A 101 -11.00 -23.09 -7.47
C HIS A 101 -9.82 -24.07 -7.32
N ASP A 102 -8.63 -23.65 -7.72
CA ASP A 102 -7.37 -24.36 -7.59
C ASP A 102 -6.73 -24.17 -6.21
N TYR A 103 -6.86 -22.98 -5.64
CA TYR A 103 -6.28 -22.62 -4.34
C TYR A 103 -7.17 -22.98 -3.13
N ASN A 104 -8.41 -23.43 -3.37
CA ASN A 104 -9.39 -23.84 -2.35
C ASN A 104 -9.66 -22.80 -1.26
N LYS A 105 -9.55 -21.51 -1.58
CA LYS A 105 -9.93 -20.41 -0.68
C LYS A 105 -10.97 -19.50 -1.33
N ASN A 106 -11.86 -18.97 -0.50
CA ASN A 106 -12.82 -17.96 -0.89
C ASN A 106 -12.29 -16.59 -0.47
N PHE A 107 -12.20 -15.69 -1.44
CA PHE A 107 -11.70 -14.34 -1.25
C PHE A 107 -12.87 -13.36 -1.22
N THR A 108 -12.75 -12.36 -0.36
CA THR A 108 -13.62 -11.20 -0.31
C THR A 108 -12.78 -9.94 -0.40
N LEU A 109 -13.10 -9.07 -1.35
CA LEU A 109 -12.31 -7.91 -1.73
C LEU A 109 -13.19 -6.65 -1.66
N GLY A 110 -12.62 -5.55 -1.21
CA GLY A 110 -13.15 -4.21 -1.43
C GLY A 110 -12.41 -3.52 -2.57
N VAL A 111 -13.02 -2.51 -3.19
CA VAL A 111 -12.37 -1.61 -4.16
C VAL A 111 -12.37 -0.23 -3.55
N CYS A 112 -11.19 0.35 -3.28
CA CYS A 112 -11.02 1.66 -2.63
C CYS A 112 -11.65 1.82 -1.23
N SER A 113 -12.17 0.75 -0.65
CA SER A 113 -12.77 0.70 0.68
C SER A 113 -12.60 -0.68 1.29
N SER A 114 -12.81 -0.79 2.61
CA SER A 114 -12.80 -2.09 3.27
C SER A 114 -14.09 -2.88 3.03
N PRO A 115 -14.01 -4.21 2.77
CA PRO A 115 -15.16 -5.09 2.72
C PRO A 115 -15.58 -5.61 4.12
N LEU A 116 -14.94 -5.12 5.19
CA LEU A 116 -15.21 -5.51 6.57
C LEU A 116 -15.87 -4.39 7.36
N LYS A 117 -16.70 -4.79 8.33
CA LYS A 117 -17.15 -3.88 9.38
C LYS A 117 -15.97 -3.56 10.32
N PRO A 118 -15.98 -2.39 10.98
CA PRO A 118 -15.03 -2.10 12.04
C PRO A 118 -15.07 -3.16 13.15
N ASN A 119 -13.92 -3.37 13.81
CA ASN A 119 -13.75 -4.30 14.93
C ASN A 119 -14.00 -5.78 14.61
N VAL A 120 -13.98 -6.16 13.32
CA VAL A 120 -13.90 -7.58 12.94
C VAL A 120 -12.50 -8.11 13.22
N GLU A 121 -12.42 -9.29 13.84
CA GLU A 121 -11.15 -9.98 14.08
C GLU A 121 -10.55 -10.48 12.75
N VAL A 122 -9.27 -10.19 12.57
CA VAL A 122 -8.49 -10.60 11.41
C VAL A 122 -7.21 -11.24 11.92
N ASN A 123 -7.06 -12.53 11.65
CA ASN A 123 -5.92 -13.34 12.03
C ASN A 123 -4.68 -12.92 11.22
N ASN A 124 -3.59 -12.78 11.93
CA ASN A 124 -2.28 -12.45 11.38
C ASN A 124 -1.17 -13.34 11.94
N ASN A 125 -1.51 -14.31 12.79
CA ASN A 125 -0.60 -15.31 13.29
C ASN A 125 -0.20 -16.24 12.15
N PHE A 126 1.02 -16.73 12.21
CA PHE A 126 1.50 -17.73 11.28
C PHE A 126 2.15 -18.86 12.07
N ASP A 127 1.65 -20.08 11.91
CA ASP A 127 2.22 -21.32 12.47
C ASP A 127 2.62 -21.23 13.95
N GLY A 128 1.73 -20.70 14.80
CA GLY A 128 1.98 -20.52 16.23
C GLY A 128 2.91 -19.35 16.59
N HIS A 129 3.45 -18.64 15.60
CA HIS A 129 4.18 -17.40 15.81
C HIS A 129 3.17 -16.25 16.06
N PHE A 130 3.14 -15.78 17.31
CA PHE A 130 2.27 -14.70 17.73
C PHE A 130 2.67 -13.41 17.01
N ALA A 131 1.74 -12.84 16.25
CA ALA A 131 1.99 -11.59 15.56
C ALA A 131 2.07 -10.44 16.56
N LYS A 132 3.07 -9.59 16.37
CA LYS A 132 3.39 -8.46 17.27
C LYS A 132 2.37 -7.31 17.22
N TYR A 133 1.43 -7.31 16.27
CA TYR A 133 0.51 -6.20 15.99
C TYR A 133 -0.90 -6.73 15.71
N GLN A 134 -1.92 -5.88 15.72
CA GLN A 134 -3.33 -6.23 15.43
C GLN A 134 -3.76 -5.58 14.12
N ILE A 135 -4.36 -6.33 13.20
CA ILE A 135 -4.82 -5.76 11.93
C ILE A 135 -6.10 -4.95 12.13
N ASN A 136 -6.11 -3.69 11.69
CA ASN A 136 -7.29 -2.85 11.67
C ASN A 136 -8.23 -3.29 10.53
N SER A 137 -9.37 -3.92 10.86
CA SER A 137 -10.34 -4.38 9.86
C SER A 137 -10.89 -3.27 8.97
N SER A 138 -10.91 -2.02 9.44
CA SER A 138 -11.36 -0.87 8.64
C SER A 138 -10.41 -0.51 7.51
N GLU A 139 -9.15 -0.97 7.53
CA GLU A 139 -8.15 -0.70 6.49
C GLU A 139 -7.96 -1.87 5.51
N VAL A 140 -8.43 -3.06 5.87
CA VAL A 140 -8.28 -4.27 5.04
C VAL A 140 -8.96 -4.07 3.69
N GLY A 141 -8.23 -4.23 2.59
CA GLY A 141 -8.77 -4.19 1.22
C GLY A 141 -9.21 -5.54 0.70
N GLY A 142 -8.77 -6.62 1.33
CA GLY A 142 -9.26 -7.95 1.02
C GLY A 142 -8.83 -8.96 2.06
N PHE A 143 -9.56 -10.07 2.12
CA PHE A 143 -9.22 -11.20 2.97
C PHE A 143 -9.64 -12.52 2.34
N TYR A 144 -9.02 -13.62 2.78
CA TYR A 144 -9.55 -14.97 2.59
C TYR A 144 -9.99 -15.54 3.94
N VAL A 145 -10.85 -16.55 3.87
CA VAL A 145 -11.27 -17.35 5.02
C VAL A 145 -10.62 -18.73 4.90
N ASP A 146 -9.99 -19.19 5.97
CA ASP A 146 -9.43 -20.55 6.03
C ASP A 146 -10.49 -21.62 6.35
N GLU A 147 -10.07 -22.84 6.61
CA GLU A 147 -10.97 -23.97 6.91
C GLU A 147 -11.58 -23.89 8.32
N PHE A 148 -10.93 -23.16 9.22
CA PHE A 148 -11.37 -22.95 10.60
C PHE A 148 -12.30 -21.73 10.75
N GLY A 149 -12.43 -20.93 9.68
CA GLY A 149 -13.26 -19.72 9.66
C GLY A 149 -12.48 -18.44 9.98
N ASP A 150 -11.16 -18.54 10.14
CA ASP A 150 -10.29 -17.40 10.41
C ASP A 150 -10.09 -16.56 9.15
N LYS A 151 -10.11 -15.24 9.33
CA LYS A 151 -9.91 -14.27 8.26
C LYS A 151 -8.47 -13.83 8.23
N PHE A 152 -7.82 -13.92 7.07
CA PHE A 152 -6.46 -13.41 6.88
C PHE A 152 -6.47 -12.27 5.86
N SER A 153 -5.91 -11.12 6.23
CA SER A 153 -5.79 -9.97 5.32
C SER A 153 -4.78 -10.27 4.21
N ILE A 154 -5.16 -9.92 2.99
CA ILE A 154 -4.30 -9.95 1.79
C ILE A 154 -3.81 -8.56 1.38
N GLY A 155 -3.99 -7.56 2.25
CA GLY A 155 -3.51 -6.19 2.07
C GLY A 155 -4.51 -5.14 2.54
N ASN A 156 -4.01 -3.95 2.84
CA ASN A 156 -4.80 -2.76 3.11
C ASN A 156 -5.24 -2.11 1.80
N PHE A 157 -6.48 -1.62 1.75
CA PHE A 157 -6.98 -1.00 0.53
C PHE A 157 -6.20 0.28 0.22
N ASN A 158 -6.17 0.60 -1.06
CA ASN A 158 -5.70 1.86 -1.58
C ASN A 158 -6.87 2.50 -2.34
N SER A 159 -6.99 3.82 -2.32
CA SER A 159 -8.00 4.58 -3.04
C SER A 159 -7.45 5.25 -4.31
N THR A 160 -6.18 5.08 -4.65
CA THR A 160 -5.58 5.70 -5.84
C THR A 160 -5.26 4.64 -6.89
N PRO A 161 -6.14 4.40 -7.89
CA PRO A 161 -5.85 3.51 -8.99
C PRO A 161 -4.82 4.13 -9.95
N VAL A 162 -3.93 3.28 -10.48
CA VAL A 162 -2.77 3.69 -11.27
C VAL A 162 -2.72 2.93 -12.58
N PHE A 163 -2.40 3.62 -13.67
CA PHE A 163 -2.10 3.00 -14.96
C PHE A 163 -0.69 2.42 -14.97
N ARG A 164 -0.60 1.12 -15.26
CA ARG A 164 0.67 0.42 -15.55
C ARG A 164 0.64 -0.01 -17.01
N GLY A 165 1.32 0.77 -17.85
CA GLY A 165 1.17 0.68 -19.30
C GLY A 165 -0.27 1.01 -19.71
N ARG A 166 -0.98 0.03 -20.29
CA ARG A 166 -2.39 0.19 -20.72
C ARG A 166 -3.41 -0.35 -19.72
N LYS A 167 -2.97 -0.97 -18.62
CA LYS A 167 -3.88 -1.56 -17.62
C LYS A 167 -4.08 -0.62 -16.44
N LEU A 168 -5.33 -0.44 -16.04
CA LEU A 168 -5.71 0.23 -14.81
C LEU A 168 -5.57 -0.77 -13.65
N THR A 169 -4.83 -0.40 -12.61
CA THR A 169 -4.49 -1.30 -11.51
C THR A 169 -4.67 -0.64 -10.16
N LEU A 170 -4.90 -1.46 -9.13
CA LEU A 170 -4.93 -1.02 -7.74
C LEU A 170 -4.14 -2.03 -6.90
N SER A 171 -3.19 -1.54 -6.10
CA SER A 171 -2.31 -2.38 -5.30
C SER A 171 -2.57 -2.21 -3.81
N TYR A 172 -2.67 -3.33 -3.11
CA TYR A 172 -2.86 -3.42 -1.66
C TYR A 172 -1.61 -4.02 -1.03
N HIS A 173 -1.21 -3.49 0.11
CA HIS A 173 0.03 -3.86 0.81
C HIS A 173 -0.24 -4.00 2.30
N ASN A 174 0.72 -4.52 3.08
CA ASN A 174 0.62 -4.61 4.54
C ASN A 174 -0.50 -5.51 5.07
N GLY A 175 -0.75 -6.66 4.42
CA GLY A 175 -1.70 -7.66 4.91
C GLY A 175 -1.20 -8.46 6.12
N SER A 176 -1.76 -9.66 6.31
CA SER A 176 -1.26 -10.64 7.27
C SER A 176 0.15 -11.12 6.87
N TYR A 177 0.88 -11.75 7.79
CA TYR A 177 2.21 -12.29 7.47
C TYR A 177 2.13 -13.40 6.42
N CYS A 178 3.12 -13.46 5.55
CA CYS A 178 3.33 -14.55 4.60
C CYS A 178 3.90 -15.80 5.31
N PRO A 179 3.90 -16.97 4.67
CA PRO A 179 4.40 -18.19 5.33
C PRO A 179 5.87 -18.18 5.71
N ASN A 180 6.66 -17.24 5.20
CA ASN A 180 8.03 -17.05 5.65
C ASN A 180 8.13 -16.27 6.97
N GLY A 181 7.02 -15.75 7.51
CA GLY A 181 6.97 -14.97 8.74
C GLY A 181 7.62 -13.59 8.69
N ILE A 182 8.15 -13.19 7.53
CA ILE A 182 8.90 -11.94 7.34
C ILE A 182 8.08 -10.98 6.49
N ASP A 183 7.63 -11.45 5.33
CA ASP A 183 6.92 -10.62 4.36
C ASP A 183 5.44 -10.45 4.72
N LYS A 184 4.83 -9.44 4.12
CA LYS A 184 3.41 -9.12 4.28
C LYS A 184 2.66 -9.42 3.01
N LYS A 185 1.48 -10.02 3.17
CA LYS A 185 0.61 -10.33 2.03
C LYS A 185 0.24 -9.07 1.28
N SER A 186 0.18 -9.18 -0.04
CA SER A 186 -0.10 -8.08 -0.94
C SER A 186 -1.08 -8.53 -2.03
N THR A 187 -1.81 -7.59 -2.61
CA THR A 187 -2.79 -7.88 -3.66
C THR A 187 -2.64 -6.90 -4.82
N LEU A 188 -2.79 -7.40 -6.05
CA LEU A 188 -2.92 -6.59 -7.25
C LEU A 188 -4.26 -6.86 -7.93
N LEU A 189 -5.07 -5.81 -8.04
CA LEU A 189 -6.30 -5.80 -8.83
C LEU A 189 -6.00 -5.21 -10.22
N SER A 190 -6.33 -5.95 -11.28
CA SER A 190 -6.28 -5.50 -12.66
C SER A 190 -7.68 -5.27 -13.19
N PHE A 191 -8.01 -4.02 -13.54
CA PHE A 191 -9.34 -3.66 -14.03
C PHE A 191 -9.45 -3.80 -15.55
N ILE A 192 -10.58 -4.31 -16.02
CA ILE A 192 -10.91 -4.47 -17.44
C ILE A 192 -12.28 -3.83 -17.69
N CYS A 193 -12.31 -2.94 -18.69
CA CYS A 193 -13.55 -2.37 -19.23
C CYS A 193 -14.36 -3.48 -19.87
N ASP A 194 -15.56 -3.71 -19.35
CA ASP A 194 -16.55 -4.59 -19.94
C ASP A 194 -17.88 -3.84 -19.99
N ARG A 195 -18.34 -3.49 -21.19
CA ARG A 195 -19.59 -2.73 -21.40
C ARG A 195 -20.83 -3.60 -21.46
N GLU A 196 -20.66 -4.90 -21.62
CA GLU A 196 -21.76 -5.84 -21.85
C GLU A 196 -22.32 -6.37 -20.53
N ILE A 197 -21.61 -6.16 -19.41
CA ILE A 197 -22.05 -6.60 -18.09
C ILE A 197 -23.21 -5.74 -17.58
N LEU A 198 -24.36 -6.38 -17.34
CA LEU A 198 -25.66 -5.73 -17.14
C LEU A 198 -25.84 -4.99 -15.81
N SER A 199 -24.90 -5.02 -14.86
CA SER A 199 -24.85 -4.04 -13.74
C SER A 199 -23.80 -4.32 -12.65
N LYS A 200 -23.35 -5.56 -12.44
CA LYS A 200 -22.45 -5.89 -11.33
C LYS A 200 -21.06 -6.26 -11.83
N ALA A 201 -20.03 -5.66 -11.23
CA ALA A 201 -18.65 -6.05 -11.49
C ALA A 201 -18.43 -7.53 -11.12
N THR A 202 -17.52 -8.19 -11.84
CA THR A 202 -17.10 -9.56 -11.55
C THR A 202 -15.63 -9.58 -11.22
N VAL A 203 -15.27 -10.30 -10.15
CA VAL A 203 -13.89 -10.45 -9.70
C VAL A 203 -13.47 -11.89 -9.85
N SER A 204 -12.39 -12.09 -10.59
CA SER A 204 -11.83 -13.40 -10.88
C SER A 204 -10.45 -13.52 -10.24
N PHE A 205 -10.20 -14.64 -9.55
CA PHE A 205 -8.88 -14.97 -9.05
C PHE A 205 -8.00 -15.42 -10.22
N VAL A 206 -6.81 -14.83 -10.34
CA VAL A 206 -5.84 -15.15 -11.40
C VAL A 206 -4.79 -16.12 -10.88
N GLY A 207 -4.33 -15.92 -9.64
CA GLY A 207 -3.32 -16.78 -9.04
C GLY A 207 -2.69 -16.16 -7.81
N VAL A 208 -1.78 -16.93 -7.22
CA VAL A 208 -1.00 -16.56 -6.05
C VAL A 208 0.47 -16.91 -6.26
N LEU A 209 1.36 -16.07 -5.74
CA LEU A 209 2.79 -16.32 -5.72
C LEU A 209 3.26 -16.46 -4.26
N HIS A 210 3.89 -17.60 -3.95
CA HIS A 210 4.44 -17.92 -2.63
C HIS A 210 3.46 -17.74 -1.46
N ASP A 211 2.16 -17.93 -1.71
CA ASP A 211 1.06 -17.71 -0.75
C ASP A 211 1.07 -16.29 -0.12
N CYS A 212 1.70 -15.34 -0.81
CA CYS A 212 2.00 -14.00 -0.31
C CYS A 212 1.43 -12.91 -1.21
N ASP A 213 1.57 -13.05 -2.53
CA ASP A 213 1.09 -12.07 -3.51
C ASP A 213 -0.10 -12.61 -4.30
N TYR A 214 -1.22 -11.91 -4.24
CA TYR A 214 -2.49 -12.34 -4.82
C TYR A 214 -2.84 -11.48 -6.03
N PHE A 215 -3.27 -12.11 -7.12
CA PHE A 215 -3.61 -11.43 -8.37
C PHE A 215 -5.08 -11.66 -8.71
N PHE A 216 -5.80 -10.58 -8.98
CA PHE A 216 -7.21 -10.64 -9.39
C PHE A 216 -7.46 -9.79 -10.64
N GLU A 217 -8.44 -10.22 -11.42
CA GLU A 217 -8.99 -9.47 -12.54
C GLU A 217 -10.40 -9.00 -12.18
N VAL A 218 -10.67 -7.71 -12.38
CA VAL A 218 -11.97 -7.08 -12.11
C VAL A 218 -12.57 -6.59 -13.43
N ARG A 219 -13.67 -7.20 -13.87
CA ARG A 219 -14.40 -6.79 -15.07
C ARG A 219 -15.60 -5.93 -14.70
N THR A 220 -15.70 -4.75 -15.29
CA THR A 220 -16.71 -3.76 -14.91
C THR A 220 -16.87 -2.67 -15.96
N VAL A 221 -18.08 -2.11 -16.06
CA VAL A 221 -18.38 -0.92 -16.87
C VAL A 221 -17.63 0.32 -16.38
N HIS A 222 -17.34 0.39 -15.08
CA HIS A 222 -16.67 1.54 -14.44
C HIS A 222 -15.18 1.65 -14.78
N ALA A 223 -14.59 0.58 -15.32
CA ALA A 223 -13.23 0.59 -15.83
C ALA A 223 -13.15 1.05 -17.29
N CYS A 224 -14.25 1.56 -17.86
CA CYS A 224 -14.29 2.15 -19.19
C CYS A 224 -14.02 3.66 -19.13
N PRO A 225 -13.34 4.24 -20.15
CA PRO A 225 -13.05 5.66 -20.19
C PRO A 225 -14.34 6.47 -20.29
N THR A 226 -14.43 7.49 -19.43
CA THR A 226 -15.51 8.48 -19.37
C THR A 226 -14.91 9.88 -19.56
N ALA A 227 -15.74 10.86 -19.94
CA ALA A 227 -15.32 12.25 -19.90
C ALA A 227 -15.18 12.69 -18.43
N GLN A 228 -14.15 13.49 -18.11
CA GLN A 228 -14.08 14.12 -16.79
C GLN A 228 -15.33 14.97 -16.59
N LYS A 229 -15.97 14.84 -15.42
CA LYS A 229 -17.00 15.79 -15.01
C LYS A 229 -16.29 17.13 -14.80
N ALA A 230 -16.38 18.02 -15.78
CA ALA A 230 -15.89 19.38 -15.60
C ALA A 230 -16.67 19.99 -14.44
N ASP A 231 -15.95 20.48 -13.42
CA ASP A 231 -16.57 21.29 -12.38
C ASP A 231 -17.15 22.54 -13.08
N ASN A 232 -18.48 22.55 -13.23
CA ASN A 232 -19.25 23.59 -13.93
C ASN A 232 -19.15 24.98 -13.29
N LEU A 233 -18.27 25.18 -12.31
CA LEU A 233 -17.97 26.47 -11.70
C LEU A 233 -17.46 27.49 -12.73
N ALA A 234 -16.82 27.06 -13.82
CA ALA A 234 -16.39 27.96 -14.90
C ALA A 234 -17.54 28.48 -15.78
N LEU A 235 -18.67 27.77 -15.88
CA LEU A 235 -19.81 28.16 -16.73
C LEU A 235 -20.80 29.08 -16.01
N ILE A 236 -20.78 29.11 -14.68
CA ILE A 236 -21.67 29.96 -13.87
C ILE A 236 -21.29 31.45 -14.00
N TRP A 237 -20.00 31.76 -14.19
CA TRP A 237 -19.53 33.14 -14.40
C TRP A 237 -19.97 33.73 -15.75
N ILE A 238 -20.18 32.89 -16.77
CA ILE A 238 -20.61 33.34 -18.09
C ILE A 238 -22.08 33.81 -18.06
N PHE A 239 -22.91 33.18 -17.22
CA PHE A 239 -24.33 33.54 -17.11
C PHE A 239 -24.62 34.70 -16.14
N LEU A 240 -23.67 35.09 -15.28
CA LEU A 240 -23.85 36.21 -14.34
C LEU A 240 -23.28 37.55 -14.84
N PHE A 241 -22.65 37.56 -16.01
CA PHE A 241 -22.07 38.75 -16.65
C PHE A 241 -22.69 39.10 -18.01
N MET A 242 -23.85 38.51 -18.34
CA MET A 242 -24.66 38.81 -19.53
C MET A 242 -25.98 39.45 -19.11
#